data_AF-M3EBL6-F1
#
_entry.id   AF-M3EBL6-F1
#
_cell.length_a   1.000
_cell.length_b   1.000
_cell.length_c   1.000
_cell.angle_alpha   90.00
_cell.angle_beta   90.00
_cell.angle_gamma   90.00
#
_symmetry.space_group_name_H-M   'P 1'
#
loop_
_entity.id
_entity.type
_entity.pdbx_description
1 polymer ?
#
loop_
_entity_poly.entity_id
_entity_poly.type
_entity_poly.pdbx_seq_one_letter_code
_entity_poly.pdbx_strand_id
1 'polypeptide(L)'
;MGGGTIYYKISSEDGKINLNSLLNQDDNQQNLRSVEMLSRLFDHFGIKREKIFPIFDWMDTDLQEMGGGAEDAYYSSLKPPRKNKNSFMYSISELVSVKGFDRATVYGSLKPADFDQKYSKAFQSEEEKALIGDSDFVLANNVTAYIPSGQNSDDRINLNGAPYFVLMSLSDFMTKQAAMRILKFKLEQGGFIKELKDLEKFQEFQIPTSGGLTLYKELAGEGTEVSGGRVKTKGEIFRIVAVGQVGKTIRRITGIFDLTNNQMLYYMED
;
A
#
# COMPACT_ATOMS: atom_id res chain seq x y z
N MET A 1 -36.15 11.47 23.22
CA MET A 1 -34.71 11.44 22.95
C MET A 1 -34.46 10.43 21.84
N GLY A 2 -34.08 10.88 20.65
CA GLY A 2 -33.76 9.97 19.54
C GLY A 2 -32.37 9.40 19.75
N GLY A 3 -32.27 8.15 20.18
CA GLY A 3 -31.00 7.45 20.31
C GLY A 3 -30.38 7.19 18.95
N GLY A 4 -29.07 7.40 18.84
CA GLY A 4 -28.26 7.02 17.69
C GLY A 4 -27.08 6.16 18.13
N THR A 5 -26.55 5.35 17.22
CA THR A 5 -25.35 4.55 17.45
C THR A 5 -24.30 4.88 16.39
N ILE A 6 -23.04 4.94 16.80
CA ILE A 6 -21.90 5.10 15.91
C ILE A 6 -20.97 3.92 16.11
N TYR A 7 -20.62 3.25 15.02
CA TYR A 7 -19.55 2.26 14.96
C TYR A 7 -18.40 2.86 14.17
N TYR A 8 -17.16 2.68 14.61
CA TYR A 8 -16.00 3.13 13.85
C TYR A 8 -14.86 2.13 13.88
N LYS A 9 -14.04 2.17 12.83
CA LYS A 9 -12.79 1.42 12.70
C LYS A 9 -11.69 2.39 12.29
N ILE A 10 -10.56 2.29 12.98
CA ILE A 10 -9.33 2.99 12.63
C ILE A 10 -8.30 1.94 12.22
N SER A 11 -7.62 2.17 11.09
CA SER A 11 -6.54 1.31 10.61
C SER A 11 -5.41 2.17 10.04
N SER A 12 -4.17 1.72 10.19
CA SER A 12 -3.03 2.36 9.51
C SER A 12 -3.23 2.27 7.99
N GLU A 13 -3.06 3.40 7.32
CA GLU A 13 -3.11 3.52 5.86
C GLU A 13 -1.69 3.57 5.27
N ASP A 14 -0.71 4.05 6.06
CA ASP A 14 0.73 4.06 5.74
C ASP A 14 1.41 2.68 5.83
N GLY A 15 0.66 1.62 6.11
CA GLY A 15 1.10 0.24 5.88
C GLY A 15 0.96 -0.19 4.40
N LYS A 16 0.28 0.59 3.58
CA LYS A 16 0.08 0.33 2.14
C LYS A 16 1.06 1.14 1.31
N ILE A 17 1.29 0.71 0.06
CA ILE A 17 2.07 1.50 -0.89
C ILE A 17 1.20 2.67 -1.37
N ASN A 18 1.61 3.91 -1.10
CA ASN A 18 0.96 5.09 -1.64
C ASN A 18 1.40 5.29 -3.10
N LEU A 19 0.46 5.27 -4.04
CA LEU A 19 0.76 5.44 -5.47
C LEU A 19 1.35 6.81 -5.78
N ASN A 20 0.99 7.84 -5.00
CA ASN A 20 1.58 9.17 -5.17
C ASN A 20 3.07 9.20 -4.78
N SER A 21 3.56 8.23 -3.99
CA SER A 21 4.97 8.11 -3.63
C SER A 21 5.83 7.54 -4.76
N LEU A 22 5.26 7.19 -5.93
CA LEU A 22 6.04 6.80 -7.11
C LEU A 22 6.81 7.97 -7.72
N LEU A 23 6.37 9.20 -7.47
CA LEU A 23 7.03 10.44 -7.89
C LEU A 23 7.38 11.25 -6.66
N ASN A 24 8.56 11.84 -6.63
CA ASN A 24 8.97 12.79 -5.60
C ASN A 24 8.14 14.06 -5.76
N GLN A 25 7.57 14.57 -4.67
CA GLN A 25 6.67 15.73 -4.72
C GLN A 25 7.37 17.03 -5.14
N ASP A 26 8.68 17.13 -4.89
CA ASP A 26 9.44 18.36 -5.10
C ASP A 26 9.86 18.57 -6.56
N ASP A 27 10.22 17.48 -7.26
CA ASP A 27 10.81 17.55 -8.59
C ASP A 27 10.18 16.61 -9.62
N ASN A 28 9.13 15.88 -9.24
CA ASN A 28 8.42 14.92 -10.07
C ASN A 28 9.30 13.79 -10.63
N GLN A 29 10.49 13.56 -10.05
CA GLN A 29 11.34 12.43 -10.43
C GLN A 29 10.82 11.13 -9.86
N GLN A 30 11.09 10.02 -10.54
CA GLN A 30 10.70 8.70 -10.07
C GLN A 30 11.39 8.36 -8.74
N ASN A 31 10.58 7.99 -7.76
CA ASN A 31 11.06 7.38 -6.53
C ASN A 31 11.29 5.88 -6.77
N LEU A 32 12.54 5.53 -7.11
CA LEU A 32 12.93 4.15 -7.45
C LEU A 32 12.55 3.13 -6.37
N ARG A 33 12.62 3.50 -5.08
CA ARG A 33 12.24 2.62 -3.97
C ARG A 33 10.77 2.21 -4.08
N SER A 34 9.88 3.18 -4.25
CA SER A 34 8.44 2.98 -4.37
C SER A 34 8.08 2.23 -5.65
N VAL A 35 8.77 2.52 -6.76
CA VAL A 35 8.59 1.85 -8.05
C VAL A 35 8.94 0.36 -7.98
N GLU A 36 10.07 0.04 -7.36
CA GLU A 36 10.49 -1.36 -7.16
C GLU A 36 9.49 -2.13 -6.28
N MET A 37 9.02 -1.51 -5.19
CA MET A 37 8.01 -2.14 -4.32
C MET A 37 6.70 -2.36 -5.07
N LEU A 38 6.20 -1.38 -5.81
CA LEU A 38 4.98 -1.56 -6.60
C LEU A 38 5.16 -2.61 -7.70
N SER A 39 6.33 -2.67 -8.33
CA SER A 39 6.64 -3.71 -9.32
C SER A 39 6.56 -5.11 -8.71
N ARG A 40 7.20 -5.34 -7.56
CA ARG A 40 7.14 -6.64 -6.87
C ARG A 40 5.73 -6.96 -6.40
N LEU A 41 4.98 -5.96 -5.94
CA LEU A 41 3.57 -6.13 -5.60
C LEU A 41 2.77 -6.56 -6.84
N PHE A 42 2.97 -5.93 -7.98
CA PHE A 42 2.30 -6.30 -9.24
C PHE A 42 2.60 -7.74 -9.64
N ASP A 43 3.85 -8.20 -9.49
CA ASP A 43 4.23 -9.59 -9.77
C ASP A 43 3.44 -10.58 -8.89
N HIS A 44 3.26 -10.28 -7.60
CA HIS A 44 2.43 -11.11 -6.70
C HIS A 44 0.96 -11.19 -7.10
N PHE A 45 0.47 -10.18 -7.82
CA PHE A 45 -0.92 -10.08 -8.27
C PHE A 45 -1.11 -10.50 -9.74
N GLY A 46 -0.04 -10.94 -10.42
CA GLY A 46 -0.08 -11.26 -11.85
C GLY A 46 -0.35 -10.04 -12.74
N ILE A 47 -0.08 -8.83 -12.23
CA ILE A 47 -0.23 -7.57 -12.93
C ILE A 47 1.09 -7.31 -13.67
N LYS A 48 1.00 -7.03 -14.97
CA LYS A 48 2.17 -6.69 -15.79
C LYS A 48 2.85 -5.41 -15.29
N ARG A 49 4.18 -5.43 -15.14
CA ARG A 49 4.99 -4.28 -14.66
C ARG A 49 4.77 -3.01 -15.48
N GLU A 50 4.52 -3.13 -16.78
CA GLU A 50 4.29 -1.99 -17.69
C GLU A 50 3.03 -1.19 -17.32
N LYS A 51 2.13 -1.74 -16.50
CA LYS A 51 0.98 -1.00 -15.96
C LYS A 51 1.37 0.08 -14.96
N ILE A 52 2.63 0.16 -14.54
CA ILE A 52 3.13 1.31 -13.77
C ILE A 52 3.17 2.57 -14.64
N PHE A 53 3.49 2.48 -15.94
CA PHE A 53 3.67 3.67 -16.76
C PHE A 53 2.40 4.53 -16.91
N PRO A 54 1.21 3.97 -17.17
CA PRO A 54 -0.03 4.75 -17.11
C PRO A 54 -0.29 5.45 -15.77
N ILE A 55 0.25 4.95 -14.66
CA ILE A 55 0.12 5.60 -13.34
C ILE A 55 1.00 6.85 -13.29
N PHE A 56 2.19 6.81 -13.90
CA PHE A 56 3.06 8.00 -14.02
C PHE A 56 2.38 9.08 -14.86
N ASP A 57 2.03 8.78 -16.11
CA ASP A 57 1.37 9.75 -17.02
C ASP A 57 0.05 10.29 -16.45
N TRP A 58 -0.63 9.55 -15.55
CA TRP A 58 -1.82 10.08 -14.88
C TRP A 58 -1.50 11.17 -13.84
N MET A 59 -0.34 11.08 -13.19
CA MET A 59 0.05 11.92 -12.06
C MET A 59 1.02 13.03 -12.43
N ASP A 60 1.94 12.78 -13.36
CA ASP A 60 2.95 13.74 -13.73
C ASP A 60 2.35 14.92 -14.51
N THR A 61 3.13 15.98 -14.66
CA THR A 61 2.66 17.23 -15.27
C THR A 61 3.13 17.38 -16.71
N ASP A 62 3.93 16.43 -17.21
CA ASP A 62 4.39 16.50 -18.58
C ASP A 62 3.31 15.94 -19.52
N LEU A 63 3.63 15.84 -20.82
CA LEU A 63 2.67 15.42 -21.85
C LEU A 63 3.27 14.29 -22.70
N GLN A 64 4.32 13.63 -22.21
CA GLN A 64 5.04 12.59 -22.92
C GLN A 64 4.62 11.22 -22.40
N GLU A 65 4.05 10.41 -23.29
CA GLU A 65 3.68 9.04 -22.92
C GLU A 65 4.90 8.20 -22.55
N MET A 66 4.94 7.66 -21.34
CA MET A 66 6.03 6.80 -20.90
C MET A 66 5.76 5.35 -21.28
N GLY A 67 6.60 4.71 -22.10
CA GLY A 67 6.70 3.24 -22.19
C GLY A 67 5.40 2.43 -22.40
N GLY A 68 4.34 3.03 -22.96
CA GLY A 68 3.00 2.42 -23.08
C GLY A 68 1.91 3.05 -22.20
N GLY A 69 2.23 4.17 -21.53
CA GLY A 69 1.35 5.03 -20.76
C GLY A 69 0.24 5.69 -21.60
N ALA A 70 -0.35 6.75 -21.08
CA ALA A 70 -1.45 7.43 -21.73
C ALA A 70 -1.58 8.87 -21.26
N GLU A 71 -1.68 9.76 -22.25
CA GLU A 71 -1.89 11.19 -22.05
C GLU A 71 -3.27 11.65 -22.55
N ASP A 72 -3.46 12.96 -22.66
CA ASP A 72 -4.69 13.61 -23.12
C ASP A 72 -5.27 13.01 -24.41
N ALA A 73 -4.43 12.59 -25.37
CA ALA A 73 -4.88 11.98 -26.62
C ALA A 73 -5.64 10.67 -26.38
N TYR A 74 -5.13 9.80 -25.49
CA TYR A 74 -5.79 8.57 -25.11
C TYR A 74 -7.10 8.86 -24.38
N TYR A 75 -7.08 9.69 -23.33
CA TYR A 75 -8.26 9.92 -22.49
C TYR A 75 -9.39 10.66 -23.24
N SER A 76 -9.04 11.58 -24.14
CA SER A 76 -10.01 12.28 -24.99
C SER A 76 -10.70 11.36 -26.01
N SER A 77 -10.05 10.25 -26.37
CA SER A 77 -10.61 9.25 -27.31
C SER A 77 -11.61 8.29 -26.66
N LEU A 78 -11.65 8.24 -25.32
CA LEU A 78 -12.58 7.38 -24.57
C LEU A 78 -14.04 7.78 -24.81
N LYS A 79 -14.97 6.88 -24.47
CA LYS A 79 -16.41 7.11 -24.55
C LYS A 79 -17.07 6.85 -23.19
N PRO A 80 -17.51 7.88 -22.44
CA PRO A 80 -17.34 9.30 -22.74
C PRO A 80 -15.86 9.74 -22.64
N PRO A 81 -15.46 10.82 -23.36
CA PRO A 81 -14.14 11.40 -23.21
C PRO A 81 -13.84 11.76 -21.76
N ARG A 82 -12.59 11.59 -21.35
CA ARG A 82 -12.10 11.97 -20.02
C ARG A 82 -10.89 12.88 -20.17
N LYS A 83 -10.63 13.65 -19.12
CA LYS A 83 -9.41 14.44 -19.03
C LYS A 83 -8.33 13.61 -18.31
N ASN A 84 -7.09 13.68 -18.76
CA ASN A 84 -5.99 13.27 -17.92
C ASN A 84 -5.92 14.17 -16.69
N LYS A 85 -5.51 13.62 -15.54
CA LYS A 85 -5.51 14.38 -14.30
C LYS A 85 -4.30 15.31 -14.19
N ASN A 86 -3.14 14.83 -14.64
CA ASN A 86 -1.83 15.50 -14.56
C ASN A 86 -1.56 16.05 -13.15
N SER A 87 -1.93 15.25 -12.15
CA SER A 87 -1.79 15.57 -10.73
C SER A 87 -1.96 14.33 -9.86
N PHE A 88 -1.37 14.35 -8.66
CA PHE A 88 -1.50 13.28 -7.68
C PHE A 88 -2.95 12.84 -7.42
N MET A 89 -3.13 11.55 -7.18
CA MET A 89 -4.43 10.95 -6.84
C MET A 89 -4.89 11.43 -5.44
N TYR A 90 -6.13 11.89 -5.33
CA TYR A 90 -6.77 12.20 -4.05
C TYR A 90 -7.28 10.94 -3.36
N SER A 91 -7.57 9.88 -4.12
CA SER A 91 -8.13 8.65 -3.61
C SER A 91 -7.80 7.45 -4.49
N ILE A 92 -7.78 6.26 -3.89
CA ILE A 92 -7.47 5.01 -4.62
C ILE A 92 -8.51 4.68 -5.71
N SER A 93 -9.73 5.19 -5.61
CA SER A 93 -10.76 5.00 -6.65
C SER A 93 -10.39 5.60 -7.99
N GLU A 94 -9.50 6.58 -8.02
CA GLU A 94 -9.02 7.18 -9.27
C GLU A 94 -8.21 6.21 -10.11
N LEU A 95 -7.61 5.18 -9.50
CA LEU A 95 -6.88 4.15 -10.23
C LEU A 95 -7.75 3.45 -11.29
N VAL A 96 -9.07 3.34 -11.09
CA VAL A 96 -10.00 2.76 -12.08
C VAL A 96 -10.14 3.64 -13.34
N SER A 97 -9.71 4.90 -13.29
CA SER A 97 -9.70 5.80 -14.45
C SER A 97 -8.41 5.68 -15.27
N VAL A 98 -7.35 5.12 -14.69
CA VAL A 98 -6.04 4.97 -15.33
C VAL A 98 -6.09 3.86 -16.38
N LYS A 99 -5.46 4.10 -17.54
CA LYS A 99 -5.38 3.11 -18.63
C LYS A 99 -4.91 1.75 -18.12
N GLY A 100 -5.67 0.71 -18.45
CA GLY A 100 -5.34 -0.67 -18.09
C GLY A 100 -5.79 -1.12 -16.70
N PHE A 101 -6.46 -0.26 -15.92
CA PHE A 101 -7.08 -0.63 -14.65
C PHE A 101 -8.60 -0.55 -14.76
N ASP A 102 -9.27 -1.49 -14.09
CA ASP A 102 -10.73 -1.54 -14.00
C ASP A 102 -11.15 -1.93 -12.58
N ARG A 103 -12.47 -1.97 -12.32
CA ARG A 103 -12.98 -2.32 -10.99
C ARG A 103 -12.59 -3.75 -10.58
N ALA A 104 -12.48 -4.68 -11.52
CA ALA A 104 -12.10 -6.06 -11.23
C ALA A 104 -10.63 -6.16 -10.79
N THR A 105 -9.74 -5.43 -11.46
CA THR A 105 -8.30 -5.36 -11.13
C THR A 105 -8.09 -4.65 -9.78
N VAL A 106 -8.81 -3.55 -9.53
CA VAL A 106 -8.59 -2.72 -8.33
C VAL A 106 -9.29 -3.28 -7.09
N TYR A 107 -10.54 -3.72 -7.23
CA TYR A 107 -11.40 -4.11 -6.10
C TYR A 107 -11.80 -5.59 -6.09
N GLY A 108 -11.54 -6.33 -7.17
CA GLY A 108 -11.74 -7.77 -7.21
C GLY A 108 -10.62 -8.53 -6.50
N SER A 109 -10.88 -9.80 -6.20
CA SER A 109 -9.84 -10.71 -5.72
C SER A 109 -8.96 -11.15 -6.90
N LEU A 110 -7.65 -10.99 -6.73
CA LEU A 110 -6.62 -11.43 -7.67
C LEU A 110 -5.90 -12.69 -7.18
N LYS A 111 -6.57 -13.49 -6.32
CA LYS A 111 -6.04 -14.75 -5.79
C LYS A 111 -5.80 -15.75 -6.91
N PRO A 112 -4.55 -16.25 -7.10
CA PRO A 112 -4.29 -17.32 -8.05
C PRO A 112 -5.04 -18.60 -7.70
N ALA A 113 -5.57 -19.30 -8.71
CA ALA A 113 -6.35 -20.53 -8.50
C ALA A 113 -5.55 -21.66 -7.82
N ASP A 114 -4.23 -21.67 -7.98
CA ASP A 114 -3.31 -22.66 -7.40
C ASP A 114 -2.68 -22.19 -6.08
N PHE A 115 -3.09 -21.03 -5.54
CA PHE A 115 -2.50 -20.46 -4.33
C PHE A 115 -2.60 -21.42 -3.14
N ASP A 116 -3.79 -21.94 -2.84
CA ASP A 116 -3.98 -22.80 -1.66
C ASP A 116 -3.23 -24.15 -1.80
N GLN A 117 -2.93 -24.59 -3.04
CA GLN A 117 -2.12 -25.79 -3.30
C GLN A 117 -0.63 -25.51 -3.05
N LYS A 118 -0.13 -24.37 -3.53
CA LYS A 118 1.27 -23.93 -3.33
C LYS A 118 1.57 -23.56 -1.88
N TYR A 119 0.57 -23.03 -1.18
CA TYR A 119 0.70 -22.53 0.19
C TYR A 119 -0.11 -23.38 1.16
N SER A 120 0.37 -24.60 1.41
CA SER A 120 -0.26 -25.51 2.38
C SER A 120 -0.43 -24.85 3.76
N LYS A 121 -1.67 -24.86 4.24
CA LYS A 121 -2.08 -24.47 5.59
C LYS A 121 -2.12 -25.67 6.56
N ALA A 122 -1.71 -26.87 6.13
CA ALA A 122 -1.92 -28.12 6.86
C ALA A 122 -1.25 -28.18 8.24
N PHE A 123 -0.16 -27.42 8.43
CA PHE A 123 0.60 -27.38 9.68
C PHE A 123 0.55 -26.00 10.37
N GLN A 124 -0.37 -25.12 9.95
CA GLN A 124 -0.52 -23.79 10.54
C GLN A 124 -1.57 -23.80 11.66
N SER A 125 -1.34 -23.00 12.71
CA SER A 125 -2.37 -22.72 13.72
C SER A 125 -3.54 -21.92 13.12
N GLU A 126 -4.69 -21.86 13.78
CA GLU A 126 -5.83 -21.06 13.29
C GLU A 126 -5.49 -19.56 13.21
N GLU A 127 -4.70 -19.06 14.16
CA GLU A 127 -4.17 -17.70 14.15
C GLU A 127 -3.27 -17.48 12.93
N GLU A 128 -2.39 -18.43 12.62
CA GLU A 128 -1.51 -18.36 11.45
C GLU A 128 -2.27 -18.44 10.13
N LYS A 129 -3.36 -19.23 10.08
CA LYS A 129 -4.23 -19.32 8.90
C LYS A 129 -4.98 -18.01 8.64
N ALA A 130 -5.26 -17.24 9.69
CA ALA A 130 -5.93 -15.95 9.65
C ALA A 130 -5.00 -14.78 9.31
N LEU A 131 -3.67 -14.99 9.32
CA LEU A 131 -2.69 -13.95 8.97
C LEU A 131 -2.73 -13.54 7.49
N ILE A 132 -3.24 -14.43 6.61
CA ILE A 132 -3.46 -14.14 5.19
C ILE A 132 -4.89 -14.52 4.85
N GLY A 133 -5.71 -13.50 4.58
CA GLY A 133 -7.11 -13.63 4.22
C GLY A 133 -7.37 -13.35 2.75
N ASP A 134 -8.58 -13.66 2.28
CA ASP A 134 -8.97 -13.39 0.89
C ASP A 134 -8.93 -11.88 0.55
N SER A 135 -9.07 -11.01 1.56
CA SER A 135 -8.93 -9.56 1.40
C SER A 135 -7.51 -9.12 1.04
N ASP A 136 -6.47 -9.88 1.40
CA ASP A 136 -5.09 -9.54 1.03
C ASP A 136 -4.87 -9.63 -0.48
N PHE A 137 -5.69 -10.39 -1.22
CA PHE A 137 -5.62 -10.50 -2.68
C PHE A 137 -6.36 -9.41 -3.44
N VAL A 138 -6.86 -8.39 -2.74
CA VAL A 138 -7.49 -7.22 -3.37
C VAL A 138 -6.46 -6.10 -3.47
N LEU A 139 -6.21 -5.59 -4.68
CA LEU A 139 -5.17 -4.57 -4.91
C LEU A 139 -5.41 -3.33 -4.05
N ALA A 140 -6.64 -2.82 -3.96
CA ALA A 140 -7.00 -1.66 -3.14
C ALA A 140 -6.80 -1.85 -1.62
N ASN A 141 -6.54 -3.08 -1.15
CA ASN A 141 -6.15 -3.34 0.24
C ASN A 141 -4.63 -3.26 0.46
N ASN A 142 -3.82 -3.24 -0.61
CA ASN A 142 -2.35 -3.23 -0.58
C ASN A 142 -1.76 -1.90 -1.07
N VAL A 143 -2.52 -1.14 -1.86
CA VAL A 143 -2.14 0.21 -2.29
C VAL A 143 -3.12 1.24 -1.73
N THR A 144 -2.67 2.50 -1.66
CA THR A 144 -3.49 3.65 -1.30
C THR A 144 -3.15 4.84 -2.19
N ALA A 145 -3.96 5.89 -2.08
CA ALA A 145 -3.68 7.18 -2.69
C ALA A 145 -4.23 8.26 -1.76
N TYR A 146 -3.33 9.10 -1.29
CA TYR A 146 -3.58 10.35 -0.61
C TYR A 146 -2.41 11.27 -0.91
N ILE A 147 -2.62 12.58 -0.85
CA ILE A 147 -1.54 13.55 -0.99
C ILE A 147 -1.00 13.82 0.41
N PRO A 148 0.25 13.43 0.74
CA PRO A 148 0.87 13.76 2.01
C PRO A 148 0.87 15.26 2.29
N SER A 149 0.85 15.62 3.58
CA SER A 149 1.05 17.00 4.00
C SER A 149 2.54 17.31 4.16
N GLY A 150 2.96 18.46 3.63
CA GLY A 150 4.33 18.97 3.78
C GLY A 150 5.33 18.40 2.77
N GLN A 151 6.52 18.99 2.74
CA GLN A 151 7.57 18.70 1.75
C GLN A 151 8.32 17.39 2.00
N ASN A 152 8.26 16.85 3.23
CA ASN A 152 9.00 15.64 3.62
C ASN A 152 8.04 14.52 4.07
N SER A 153 7.23 14.03 3.13
CA SER A 153 6.40 12.85 3.40
C SER A 153 7.27 11.63 3.64
N ASP A 154 7.06 10.95 4.77
CA ASP A 154 7.67 9.66 5.05
C ASP A 154 6.98 8.56 4.21
N ASP A 155 7.65 8.11 3.16
CA ASP A 155 7.18 7.08 2.21
C ASP A 155 7.40 5.64 2.71
N ARG A 156 7.98 5.47 3.89
CA ARG A 156 8.29 4.15 4.45
C ARG A 156 7.03 3.44 4.91
N ILE A 157 7.02 2.12 4.70
CA ILE A 157 5.89 1.26 5.07
C ILE A 157 5.87 1.04 6.57
N ASN A 158 4.73 1.35 7.19
CA ASN A 158 4.47 1.00 8.57
C ASN A 158 4.20 -0.50 8.70
N LEU A 159 5.14 -1.25 9.27
CA LEU A 159 5.04 -2.71 9.44
C LEU A 159 3.81 -3.13 10.26
N ASN A 160 3.36 -2.28 11.18
CA ASN A 160 2.20 -2.59 12.02
C ASN A 160 0.87 -2.50 11.25
N GLY A 161 0.84 -1.81 10.11
CA GLY A 161 -0.31 -1.72 9.23
C GLY A 161 -0.18 -2.50 7.92
N ALA A 162 0.99 -3.06 7.63
CA ALA A 162 1.32 -3.60 6.33
C ALA A 162 0.61 -4.94 6.02
N PRO A 163 -0.15 -5.03 4.91
CA PRO A 163 -0.67 -6.29 4.40
C PRO A 163 0.44 -7.25 3.98
N TYR A 164 0.11 -8.55 3.91
CA TYR A 164 1.09 -9.61 3.61
C TYR A 164 1.86 -9.35 2.30
N PHE A 165 1.16 -8.98 1.22
CA PHE A 165 1.83 -8.79 -0.07
C PHE A 165 2.62 -7.48 -0.14
N VAL A 166 2.27 -6.47 0.66
CA VAL A 166 3.12 -5.28 0.82
C VAL A 166 4.43 -5.66 1.51
N LEU A 167 4.37 -6.50 2.56
CA LEU A 167 5.57 -7.03 3.21
C LEU A 167 6.44 -7.81 2.22
N MET A 168 5.84 -8.70 1.43
CA MET A 168 6.55 -9.46 0.39
C MET A 168 7.21 -8.57 -0.67
N SER A 169 6.66 -7.38 -0.94
CA SER A 169 7.20 -6.45 -1.93
C SER A 169 8.35 -5.55 -1.45
N LEU A 170 8.71 -5.60 -0.15
CA LEU A 170 9.68 -4.66 0.41
C LEU A 170 11.09 -4.83 -0.18
N SER A 171 11.51 -6.04 -0.55
CA SER A 171 12.85 -6.32 -1.08
C SER A 171 12.81 -7.55 -1.99
N ASP A 172 13.77 -7.66 -2.92
CA ASP A 172 13.97 -8.88 -3.73
C ASP A 172 14.29 -10.11 -2.87
N PHE A 173 14.77 -9.87 -1.65
CA PHE A 173 15.15 -10.92 -0.71
C PHE A 173 14.06 -11.23 0.33
N MET A 174 12.88 -10.60 0.23
CA MET A 174 11.73 -10.93 1.08
C MET A 174 11.21 -12.33 0.76
N THR A 175 11.37 -13.24 1.71
CA THR A 175 10.81 -14.58 1.64
C THR A 175 9.45 -14.64 2.31
N LYS A 176 8.64 -15.67 1.97
CA LYS A 176 7.41 -16.00 2.73
C LYS A 176 7.68 -16.09 4.22
N GLN A 177 8.80 -16.70 4.62
CA GLN A 177 9.12 -16.87 6.03
C GLN A 177 9.46 -15.54 6.70
N ALA A 178 10.15 -14.63 6.02
CA ALA A 178 10.40 -13.28 6.53
C ALA A 178 9.10 -12.49 6.71
N ALA A 179 8.21 -12.46 5.70
CA ALA A 179 6.92 -11.78 5.82
C ALA A 179 6.04 -12.38 6.93
N MET A 180 5.94 -13.72 6.99
CA MET A 180 5.22 -14.41 8.05
C MET A 180 5.84 -14.17 9.43
N ARG A 181 7.17 -14.05 9.51
CA ARG A 181 7.87 -13.73 10.77
C ARG A 181 7.42 -12.38 11.32
N ILE A 182 7.29 -11.35 10.48
CA ILE A 182 6.77 -10.02 10.91
C ILE A 182 5.37 -10.17 11.49
N LEU A 183 4.48 -10.83 10.75
CA LEU A 183 3.08 -10.99 11.15
C LEU A 183 2.94 -11.77 12.47
N LYS A 184 3.67 -12.89 12.63
CA LYS A 184 3.68 -13.67 13.87
C LYS A 184 4.29 -12.88 15.03
N PHE A 185 5.44 -12.23 14.80
CA PHE A 185 6.09 -11.45 15.84
C PHE A 185 5.22 -10.29 16.31
N LYS A 186 4.49 -9.63 15.42
CA LYS A 186 3.48 -8.62 15.78
C LYS A 186 2.41 -9.21 16.72
N LEU A 187 1.89 -10.41 16.46
CA LEU A 187 0.94 -11.06 17.37
C LEU A 187 1.57 -11.39 18.72
N GLU A 188 2.80 -11.93 18.73
CA GLU A 188 3.57 -12.23 19.94
C GLU A 188 3.81 -10.97 20.81
N GLN A 189 3.91 -9.79 20.18
CA GLN A 189 4.04 -8.49 20.86
C GLN A 189 2.71 -7.80 21.19
N GLY A 190 1.59 -8.55 21.20
CA GLY A 190 0.28 -7.98 21.54
C GLY A 190 -0.34 -7.15 20.42
N GLY A 191 0.04 -7.42 19.17
CA GLY A 191 -0.49 -6.75 17.98
C GLY A 191 0.31 -5.54 17.50
N PHE A 192 1.46 -5.24 18.11
CA PHE A 192 2.26 -4.07 17.76
C PHE A 192 3.77 -4.31 17.98
N ILE A 193 4.56 -4.15 16.92
CA ILE A 193 6.03 -4.13 16.96
C ILE A 193 6.47 -2.72 17.30
N LYS A 194 7.16 -2.55 18.43
CA LYS A 194 7.60 -1.24 18.91
C LYS A 194 8.89 -0.79 18.22
N GLU A 195 9.93 -1.61 18.30
CA GLU A 195 11.26 -1.29 17.78
C GLU A 195 11.54 -2.11 16.52
N LEU A 196 11.96 -1.45 15.44
CA LEU A 196 12.32 -2.16 14.20
C LEU A 196 13.47 -3.15 14.45
N LYS A 197 14.40 -2.77 15.32
CA LYS A 197 15.58 -3.56 15.69
C LYS A 197 15.25 -4.94 16.26
N ASP A 198 14.04 -5.13 16.81
CA ASP A 198 13.62 -6.43 17.31
C ASP A 198 13.55 -7.50 16.21
N LEU A 199 13.46 -7.11 14.93
CA LEU A 199 13.48 -8.03 13.80
C LEU A 199 14.89 -8.58 13.50
N GLU A 200 15.95 -7.85 13.87
CA GLU A 200 17.34 -8.20 13.54
C GLU A 200 17.72 -9.58 14.09
N LYS A 201 17.19 -9.97 15.25
CA LYS A 201 17.53 -11.25 15.90
C LYS A 201 17.07 -12.50 15.14
N PHE A 202 16.14 -12.36 14.20
CA PHE A 202 15.55 -13.49 13.49
C PHE A 202 16.37 -13.87 12.26
N GLN A 203 16.60 -15.17 12.07
CA GLN A 203 17.38 -15.70 10.95
C GLN A 203 16.81 -15.29 9.59
N GLU A 204 15.49 -15.13 9.49
CA GLU A 204 14.79 -14.72 8.28
C GLU A 204 15.21 -13.31 7.83
N PHE A 205 15.77 -12.48 8.72
CA PHE A 205 16.26 -11.14 8.44
C PHE A 205 17.80 -11.05 8.36
N GLN A 206 18.50 -12.15 8.58
CA GLN A 206 19.95 -12.26 8.40
C GLN A 206 20.34 -12.75 6.99
N ILE A 207 19.36 -12.91 6.10
CA ILE A 207 19.58 -13.29 4.70
C ILE A 207 20.47 -12.23 4.04
N PRO A 208 21.60 -12.61 3.40
CA PRO A 208 22.44 -11.68 2.66
C PRO A 208 21.69 -11.08 1.47
N THR A 209 21.81 -9.77 1.30
CA THR A 209 21.24 -9.02 0.18
C THR A 209 22.34 -8.39 -0.67
N SER A 210 21.95 -7.66 -1.71
CA SER A 210 22.88 -6.93 -2.57
C SER A 210 23.77 -5.98 -1.75
N GLY A 211 25.04 -5.86 -2.13
CA GLY A 211 25.99 -4.97 -1.44
C GLY A 211 26.53 -5.48 -0.10
N GLY A 212 26.33 -6.77 0.23
CA GLY A 212 26.87 -7.38 1.46
C GLY A 212 26.11 -7.02 2.74
N LEU A 213 24.89 -6.49 2.59
CA LEU A 213 23.98 -6.20 3.69
C LEU A 213 23.18 -7.45 4.09
N THR A 214 22.48 -7.36 5.21
CA THR A 214 21.42 -8.31 5.58
C THR A 214 20.06 -7.74 5.22
N LEU A 215 19.04 -8.59 5.08
CA LEU A 215 17.67 -8.14 4.82
C LEU A 215 17.20 -7.13 5.87
N TYR A 216 17.51 -7.35 7.16
CA TYR A 216 17.25 -6.36 8.21
C TYR A 216 17.85 -4.98 7.85
N LYS A 217 19.15 -4.95 7.55
CA LYS A 217 19.87 -3.70 7.27
C LYS A 217 19.34 -2.98 6.03
N GLU A 218 19.01 -3.72 4.98
CA GLU A 218 18.39 -3.14 3.78
C GLU A 218 17.03 -2.50 4.11
N LEU A 219 16.17 -3.21 4.85
CA LEU A 219 14.85 -2.70 5.24
C LEU A 219 14.96 -1.50 6.19
N ALA A 220 15.87 -1.54 7.15
CA ALA A 220 16.13 -0.46 8.10
C ALA A 220 16.90 0.73 7.49
N GLY A 221 17.51 0.54 6.32
CA GLY A 221 18.37 1.53 5.66
C GLY A 221 19.77 1.66 6.29
N GLU A 222 20.17 0.72 7.15
CA GLU A 222 21.47 0.72 7.81
C GLU A 222 22.58 0.36 6.81
N GLY A 223 23.52 1.28 6.58
CA GLY A 223 24.62 1.05 5.63
C GLY A 223 24.20 1.10 4.16
N THR A 224 23.05 1.71 3.85
CA THR A 224 22.58 1.97 2.48
C THR A 224 22.80 3.44 2.10
N GLU A 225 22.96 3.73 0.81
CA GLU A 225 22.93 5.11 0.29
C GLU A 225 21.53 5.73 0.35
N VAL A 226 20.50 4.91 0.53
CA VAL A 226 19.10 5.34 0.55
C VAL A 226 18.70 5.71 1.98
N SER A 227 18.68 7.02 2.28
CA SER A 227 18.36 7.51 3.62
C SER A 227 17.00 6.98 4.14
N GLY A 228 16.97 6.54 5.41
CA GLY A 228 15.75 6.21 6.14
C GLY A 228 15.22 4.77 6.03
N GLY A 229 15.72 3.94 5.10
CA GLY A 229 15.23 2.56 4.90
C GLY A 229 13.84 2.48 4.26
N ARG A 230 13.28 1.27 4.13
CA ARG A 230 11.96 1.02 3.50
C ARG A 230 10.80 0.94 4.48
N VAL A 231 11.09 0.79 5.77
CA VAL A 231 10.07 0.48 6.77
C VAL A 231 10.19 1.33 8.03
N LYS A 232 9.06 1.44 8.74
CA LYS A 232 8.94 2.09 10.06
C LYS A 232 7.96 1.30 10.93
N THR A 233 7.98 1.56 12.24
CA THR A 233 7.02 0.97 13.20
C THR A 233 5.94 1.97 13.66
N LYS A 234 6.25 3.27 13.62
CA LYS A 234 5.30 4.33 13.98
C LYS A 234 4.39 4.64 12.80
N GLY A 235 3.08 4.53 13.03
CA GLY A 235 2.06 4.98 12.08
C GLY A 235 1.74 6.46 12.21
N GLU A 236 1.51 7.09 11.08
CA GLU A 236 1.25 8.53 10.94
C GLU A 236 -0.02 8.80 10.14
N ILE A 237 -0.35 7.93 9.18
CA ILE A 237 -1.54 8.09 8.35
C ILE A 237 -2.56 6.98 8.66
N PHE A 238 -3.78 7.39 8.99
CA PHE A 238 -4.83 6.50 9.46
C PHE A 238 -6.10 6.64 8.62
N ARG A 239 -6.66 5.51 8.22
CA ARG A 239 -8.02 5.46 7.68
C ARG A 239 -9.01 5.32 8.81
N ILE A 240 -10.05 6.14 8.77
CA ILE A 240 -11.17 6.12 9.70
C ILE A 240 -12.42 5.79 8.88
N VAL A 241 -13.11 4.72 9.25
CA VAL A 241 -14.44 4.39 8.70
C VAL A 241 -15.43 4.43 9.84
N ALA A 242 -16.43 5.31 9.75
CA ALA A 242 -17.48 5.46 10.75
C ALA A 242 -18.86 5.21 10.11
N VAL A 243 -19.73 4.50 10.82
CA VAL A 243 -21.11 4.23 10.43
C VAL A 243 -22.02 4.74 11.54
N GLY A 244 -22.80 5.77 11.24
CA GLY A 244 -23.81 6.33 12.14
C GLY A 244 -25.20 5.84 11.77
N GLN A 245 -26.00 5.47 12.76
CA GLN A 245 -27.40 5.09 12.58
C GLN A 245 -28.30 5.87 13.55
N VAL A 246 -29.32 6.53 13.00
CA VAL A 246 -30.40 7.19 13.76
C VAL A 246 -31.73 6.78 13.16
N GLY A 247 -32.54 6.03 13.90
CA GLY A 247 -33.76 5.42 13.38
C GLY A 247 -33.47 4.51 12.18
N LYS A 248 -34.02 4.85 11.02
CA LYS A 248 -33.79 4.14 9.74
C LYS A 248 -32.68 4.75 8.88
N THR A 249 -32.14 5.90 9.27
CA THR A 249 -31.09 6.58 8.50
C THR A 249 -29.73 6.01 8.89
N ILE A 250 -28.98 5.54 7.90
CA ILE A 250 -27.59 5.12 8.03
C ILE A 250 -26.74 6.07 7.19
N ARG A 251 -25.61 6.50 7.75
CA ARG A 251 -24.57 7.28 7.07
C ARG A 251 -23.23 6.60 7.28
N ARG A 252 -22.43 6.51 6.24
CA ARG A 252 -21.05 6.03 6.33
C ARG A 252 -20.12 7.17 5.96
N ILE A 253 -19.11 7.37 6.79
CA ILE A 253 -18.04 8.31 6.54
C ILE A 253 -16.75 7.52 6.41
N THR A 254 -15.96 7.85 5.38
CA THR A 254 -14.59 7.37 5.22
C THR A 254 -13.67 8.57 5.17
N GLY A 255 -12.61 8.54 5.97
CA GLY A 255 -11.58 9.57 5.95
C GLY A 255 -10.17 9.00 6.03
N ILE A 256 -9.21 9.77 5.53
CA ILE A 256 -7.78 9.54 5.75
C ILE A 256 -7.25 10.72 6.56
N PHE A 257 -6.68 10.43 7.71
CA PHE A 257 -6.20 11.41 8.69
C PHE A 257 -4.68 11.32 8.81
N ASP A 258 -4.02 12.47 8.72
CA ASP A 258 -2.61 12.66 9.00
C ASP A 258 -2.46 13.08 10.46
N LEU A 259 -1.95 12.15 11.28
CA LEU A 259 -1.73 12.38 12.71
C LEU A 259 -0.59 13.36 12.97
N THR A 260 0.44 13.36 12.13
CA THR A 260 1.63 14.22 12.29
C THR A 260 1.28 15.68 12.10
N ASN A 261 0.45 15.98 11.09
CA ASN A 261 0.01 17.34 10.77
C ASN A 261 -1.38 17.67 11.31
N ASN A 262 -2.04 16.74 12.02
CA ASN A 262 -3.37 16.88 12.60
C ASN A 262 -4.42 17.37 11.58
N GLN A 263 -4.48 16.72 10.41
CA GLN A 263 -5.38 17.14 9.32
C GLN A 263 -6.04 15.97 8.60
N MET A 264 -7.23 16.21 8.05
CA MET A 264 -7.89 15.27 7.15
C MET A 264 -7.32 15.44 5.74
N LEU A 265 -6.75 14.37 5.18
CA LEU A 265 -6.24 14.32 3.80
C LEU A 265 -7.33 13.98 2.79
N TYR A 266 -8.34 13.23 3.23
CA TYR A 266 -9.46 12.78 2.41
C TYR A 266 -10.70 12.60 3.27
N TYR A 267 -11.87 12.90 2.72
CA TYR A 267 -13.18 12.70 3.33
C TYR A 267 -14.21 12.33 2.26
N MET A 268 -15.07 11.37 2.57
CA MET A 268 -16.22 10.99 1.77
C MET A 268 -17.37 10.54 2.67
N GLU A 269 -18.59 10.90 2.30
CA GLU A 269 -19.83 10.47 2.94
C GLU A 269 -20.69 9.71 1.91
N ASP A 270 -21.12 8.50 2.28
CA ASP A 270 -22.05 7.66 1.50
C ASP A 270 -23.51 7.80 2.01
#